data_AF-A0A438HFL1-F1
#
_entry.id   AF-A0A438HFL1-F1
#
_cell.length_a   1.000
_cell.length_b   1.000
_cell.length_c   1.000
_cell.angle_alpha   90.00
_cell.angle_beta   90.00
_cell.angle_gamma   90.00
#
_symmetry.space_group_name_H-M   'P 1'
#
loop_
_entity.id
_entity.type
_entity.pdbx_description
1 polymer ?
#
loop_
_entity_poly.entity_id
_entity_poly.type
_entity_poly.pdbx_seq_one_letter_code
_entity_poly.pdbx_strand_id
1 'polypeptide(L)'
;MEDEKFFTCWERFREIVATCPHHEFDNWMLVSYFYEGMPPLMKQLLETMCGGDFMNKTPDEAFQFLDYVVELSRSWEEPIVKEPSRDRTMNRARASGEYTLSRV
;
A
#
# COMPACT_ATOMS: atom_id res chain seq x y z
N MET A 1 -3.78 -10.62 -12.50
CA MET A 1 -4.60 -9.65 -11.75
C MET A 1 -3.88 -9.21 -10.47
N GLU A 2 -2.61 -9.57 -10.27
CA GLU A 2 -1.85 -9.28 -9.04
C GLU A 2 -1.22 -7.88 -9.02
N ASP A 3 -1.18 -7.19 -10.17
CA ASP A 3 -0.63 -5.84 -10.32
C ASP A 3 -1.70 -4.73 -10.45
N GLU A 4 -3.00 -5.06 -10.27
CA GLU A 4 -4.05 -4.06 -10.37
C GLU A 4 -4.03 -3.16 -9.12
N LYS A 5 -3.91 -1.85 -9.34
CA LYS A 5 -3.81 -0.87 -8.26
C LYS A 5 -5.17 -0.66 -7.60
N PHE A 6 -5.13 -0.24 -6.33
CA PHE A 6 -6.34 -0.01 -5.53
C PHE A 6 -7.34 0.93 -6.19
N PHE A 7 -6.88 2.07 -6.71
CA PHE A 7 -7.76 3.02 -7.39
C PHE A 7 -8.44 2.42 -8.63
N THR A 8 -7.71 1.63 -9.43
CA THR A 8 -8.29 1.01 -10.63
C THR A 8 -9.38 0.01 -10.27
N CYS A 9 -9.15 -0.78 -9.22
CA CYS A 9 -10.14 -1.74 -8.72
C CYS A 9 -11.41 -1.03 -8.21
N TRP A 10 -11.25 0.03 -7.42
CA TRP A 10 -12.37 0.81 -6.89
C TRP A 10 -13.18 1.52 -7.98
N GLU A 11 -12.53 2.17 -8.93
CA GLU A 11 -13.22 2.88 -10.03
C GLU A 11 -14.06 1.94 -10.89
N ARG A 12 -13.51 0.77 -11.24
CA ARG A 12 -14.25 -0.25 -12.01
C ARG A 12 -15.44 -0.79 -11.23
N PHE A 13 -15.27 -1.03 -9.93
CA PHE A 13 -16.38 -1.44 -9.07
C PHE A 13 -17.50 -0.38 -9.05
N ARG A 14 -17.14 0.89 -8.87
CA ARG A 14 -18.09 2.02 -8.88
C ARG A 14 -18.80 2.16 -10.21
N GLU A 15 -18.10 1.98 -11.33
CA GLU A 15 -18.70 1.99 -12.67
C GLU A 15 -19.75 0.88 -12.82
N ILE A 16 -19.43 -0.35 -12.43
CA ILE A 16 -20.37 -1.49 -12.47
C ILE A 16 -21.60 -1.20 -11.62
N VAL A 17 -21.42 -0.71 -10.39
CA VAL A 17 -22.54 -0.33 -9.51
C VAL A 17 -23.40 0.76 -10.16
N ALA A 18 -22.77 1.78 -10.77
CA ALA A 18 -23.48 2.87 -11.43
C ALA A 18 -24.26 2.42 -12.68
N THR A 19 -23.83 1.37 -13.38
CA THR A 19 -24.57 0.83 -14.54
C THR A 19 -25.87 0.12 -14.15
N CYS A 20 -26.08 -0.20 -12.87
CA CYS A 20 -27.27 -0.87 -12.37
C CYS A 20 -27.96 -0.05 -11.26
N PRO A 21 -28.61 1.08 -11.57
CA PRO A 21 -29.20 1.97 -10.54
C PRO A 21 -30.35 1.33 -9.74
N HIS A 22 -30.85 0.17 -10.18
CA HIS A 22 -31.87 -0.63 -9.49
C HIS A 22 -31.30 -1.98 -9.02
N HIS A 23 -30.04 -2.03 -8.60
CA HIS A 23 -29.35 -3.26 -8.23
C HIS A 23 -29.89 -3.94 -6.97
N GLU A 24 -30.84 -3.32 -6.23
CA GLU A 24 -31.45 -3.80 -4.97
C GLU A 24 -30.46 -4.09 -3.82
N PHE A 25 -29.15 -4.04 -4.07
CA PHE A 25 -28.12 -4.16 -3.05
C PHE A 25 -28.04 -2.92 -2.16
N ASP A 26 -28.07 -3.16 -0.85
CA ASP A 26 -27.78 -2.12 0.15
C ASP A 26 -26.30 -1.74 0.13
N ASN A 27 -26.01 -0.51 0.58
CA ASN A 27 -24.65 0.04 0.66
C ASN A 27 -23.67 -0.90 1.39
N TRP A 28 -24.12 -1.56 2.46
CA TRP A 28 -23.29 -2.51 3.19
C TRP A 28 -22.89 -3.71 2.34
N MET A 29 -23.83 -4.24 1.54
CA MET A 29 -23.58 -5.40 0.70
C MET A 29 -22.54 -5.09 -0.38
N LEU A 30 -22.59 -3.89 -0.95
CA LEU A 30 -21.60 -3.41 -1.90
C LEU A 30 -20.20 -3.30 -1.26
N VAL A 31 -20.11 -2.76 -0.04
CA VAL A 31 -18.85 -2.68 0.71
C VAL A 31 -18.31 -4.08 1.01
N SER A 32 -19.16 -5.00 1.46
CA SER A 32 -18.76 -6.38 1.73
C SER A 32 -18.26 -7.09 0.47
N TYR A 33 -18.97 -6.97 -0.65
CA TYR A 33 -18.53 -7.57 -1.91
C TYR A 33 -17.21 -7.01 -2.41
N PHE A 34 -17.03 -5.68 -2.34
CA PHE A 34 -15.76 -5.06 -2.71
C PHE A 34 -14.64 -5.57 -1.81
N TYR A 35 -14.87 -5.58 -0.49
CA TYR A 35 -13.89 -6.09 0.47
C TYR A 35 -13.54 -7.54 0.19
N GLU A 36 -14.51 -8.45 0.12
CA GLU A 36 -14.28 -9.88 -0.10
C GLU A 36 -13.57 -10.16 -1.42
N GLY A 37 -13.90 -9.42 -2.48
CA GLY A 37 -13.30 -9.53 -3.80
C GLY A 37 -11.86 -9.02 -3.90
N MET A 38 -11.36 -8.29 -2.90
CA MET A 38 -9.99 -7.78 -2.92
C MET A 38 -8.93 -8.86 -2.63
N PRO A 39 -7.76 -8.78 -3.30
CA PRO A 39 -6.56 -9.53 -2.92
C PRO A 39 -6.15 -9.30 -1.47
N PRO A 40 -5.54 -10.30 -0.78
CA PRO A 40 -5.12 -10.19 0.61
C PRO A 40 -4.20 -9.00 0.89
N LEU A 41 -3.32 -8.65 -0.04
CA LEU A 41 -2.41 -7.50 0.08
C LEU A 41 -3.17 -6.17 0.14
N MET A 42 -4.21 -6.01 -0.68
CA MET A 42 -5.03 -4.80 -0.73
C MET A 42 -5.91 -4.68 0.50
N LYS A 43 -6.46 -5.80 0.99
CA LYS A 43 -7.14 -5.86 2.29
C LYS A 43 -6.21 -5.42 3.41
N GLN A 44 -5.00 -5.97 3.48
CA GLN A 44 -4.03 -5.60 4.52
C GLN A 44 -3.68 -4.10 4.50
N LEU A 45 -3.49 -3.52 3.31
CA LEU A 45 -3.26 -2.09 3.16
C LEU A 45 -4.46 -1.28 3.69
N LEU A 46 -5.68 -1.68 3.33
CA LEU A 46 -6.91 -1.03 3.76
C LEU A 46 -7.06 -1.04 5.29
N GLU A 47 -6.91 -2.22 5.92
CA GLU A 47 -6.97 -2.38 7.39
C GLU A 47 -5.88 -1.55 8.09
N THR A 48 -4.67 -1.53 7.52
CA THR A 48 -3.55 -0.75 8.07
C THR A 48 -3.86 0.75 8.06
N MET A 49 -4.39 1.27 6.96
CA MET A 49 -4.74 2.69 6.85
C MET A 49 -5.99 3.04 7.68
N CYS A 50 -6.89 2.08 7.87
CA CYS A 50 -8.07 2.22 8.72
C CYS A 50 -7.67 2.35 10.21
N GLY A 51 -6.50 1.82 10.58
CA GLY A 51 -6.03 1.75 11.95
C GLY A 51 -6.65 0.60 12.74
N GLY A 52 -7.11 -0.45 12.05
CA GLY A 52 -7.88 -1.55 12.62
C GLY A 52 -9.01 -1.98 11.70
N ASP A 53 -9.98 -2.68 12.26
CA ASP A 53 -11.05 -3.38 11.53
C ASP A 53 -11.96 -2.42 10.73
N PHE A 54 -11.76 -2.41 9.42
CA PHE A 54 -12.55 -1.66 8.44
C PHE A 54 -14.04 -2.03 8.48
N MET A 55 -14.38 -3.28 8.79
CA MET A 55 -15.76 -3.76 8.81
C MET A 55 -16.58 -3.28 10.02
N ASN A 56 -15.98 -2.55 10.96
CA ASN A 56 -16.74 -1.92 12.05
C ASN A 56 -17.29 -0.53 11.69
N LYS A 57 -16.96 0.00 10.52
CA LYS A 57 -17.47 1.30 10.05
C LYS A 57 -18.91 1.19 9.57
N THR A 58 -19.64 2.29 9.62
CA THR A 58 -20.92 2.38 8.92
C THR A 58 -20.70 2.32 7.40
N PRO A 59 -21.68 1.88 6.60
CA PRO A 59 -21.53 1.77 5.15
C PRO A 59 -21.06 3.09 4.51
N ASP A 60 -21.61 4.21 4.96
CA ASP A 60 -21.28 5.52 4.41
C ASP A 60 -19.85 5.96 4.76
N GLU A 61 -19.40 5.70 5.99
CA GLU A 61 -18.00 5.92 6.40
C GLU A 61 -17.04 4.99 5.64
N ALA A 62 -17.45 3.75 5.37
CA ALA A 62 -16.67 2.80 4.59
C ALA A 62 -16.48 3.30 3.14
N PHE A 63 -17.55 3.78 2.49
CA PHE A 63 -17.45 4.39 1.16
C PHE A 63 -16.50 5.60 1.15
N GLN A 64 -16.68 6.54 2.08
CA GLN A 64 -15.81 7.71 2.20
C GLN A 64 -14.34 7.32 2.43
N PHE A 65 -14.11 6.29 3.25
CA PHE A 65 -12.77 5.79 3.51
C PHE A 65 -12.14 5.15 2.27
N LEU A 66 -12.91 4.39 1.48
CA LEU A 66 -12.44 3.80 0.23
C LEU A 66 -12.07 4.89 -0.80
N ASP A 67 -12.86 5.96 -0.91
CA ASP A 67 -12.52 7.11 -1.74
C ASP A 67 -11.23 7.81 -1.27
N TYR A 68 -11.07 7.98 0.04
CA TYR A 68 -9.83 8.51 0.63
C TYR A 68 -8.61 7.62 0.34
N VAL A 69 -8.76 6.30 0.46
CA VAL A 69 -7.70 5.34 0.14
C VAL A 69 -7.34 5.40 -1.35
N VAL A 70 -8.31 5.63 -2.24
CA VAL A 70 -8.05 5.88 -3.66
C VAL A 70 -7.19 7.11 -3.87
N GLU A 71 -7.57 8.25 -3.28
CA GLU A 71 -6.81 9.50 -3.39
C GLU A 71 -5.39 9.37 -2.85
N LEU A 72 -5.25 8.69 -1.70
CA LEU A 72 -3.93 8.35 -1.17
C LEU A 72 -3.18 7.44 -2.12
N SER A 73 -3.75 6.34 -2.58
CA SER A 73 -3.04 5.36 -3.42
C SER A 73 -2.45 5.96 -4.69
N ARG A 74 -3.11 6.97 -5.27
CA ARG A 74 -2.59 7.75 -6.41
C ARG A 74 -1.34 8.56 -6.06
N SER A 75 -1.23 9.01 -4.81
CA SER A 75 -0.10 9.81 -4.31
C SER A 75 1.12 8.96 -3.92
N TRP A 76 0.92 7.66 -3.64
CA TRP A 76 1.99 6.74 -3.22
C TRP A 76 2.71 6.08 -4.41
N GLU A 77 2.37 6.46 -5.64
CA GLU A 77 3.10 6.07 -6.85
C GLU A 77 4.45 6.79 -7.03
N GLU A 78 4.80 7.73 -6.16
CA GLU A 78 6.20 8.10 -6.05
C GLU A 78 6.99 6.88 -5.58
N PRO A 79 8.04 6.47 -6.31
CA PRO A 79 8.77 5.27 -5.96
C PRO A 79 9.33 5.46 -4.55
N ILE A 80 8.85 4.65 -3.60
CA ILE A 80 9.46 4.47 -2.29
C ILE A 80 10.77 3.68 -2.44
N VAL A 81 11.57 3.98 -3.46
CA VAL A 81 12.93 3.44 -3.60
C VAL A 81 13.85 4.47 -2.97
N LYS A 82 13.99 4.37 -1.65
CA LYS A 82 15.24 4.75 -0.99
C LYS A 82 15.64 3.67 -0.01
N GLU A 83 16.17 2.59 -0.55
CA GLU A 83 17.09 1.72 0.19
C GLU A 83 18.40 1.57 -0.59
N PRO A 84 19.53 1.38 0.09
CA PRO A 84 20.29 2.38 0.83
C PRO A 84 21.46 2.91 -0.02
N SER A 85 21.93 4.12 0.27
CA SER A 85 23.11 4.70 -0.40
C SER A 85 24.39 3.95 -0.06
N ARG A 86 24.67 2.86 -0.78
CA ARG A 86 25.99 2.26 -0.89
C ARG A 86 26.78 3.01 -1.96
N ASP A 87 27.41 4.11 -1.60
CA ASP A 87 28.74 4.44 -2.13
C ASP A 87 29.40 5.60 -1.38
N ARG A 88 30.48 5.29 -0.66
CA ARG A 88 31.65 6.17 -0.58
C ARG A 88 32.87 5.31 -0.76
N THR A 89 33.07 4.89 -2.00
CA THR A 89 34.35 4.38 -2.46
C THR A 89 35.34 5.55 -2.62
N MET A 90 36.56 5.30 -2.13
CA MET A 90 37.85 5.97 -2.39
C MET A 90 38.30 7.17 -1.54
N ASN A 91 39.24 6.87 -0.63
CA ASN A 91 40.48 7.64 -0.53
C ASN A 91 41.65 6.68 -0.22
N ARG A 92 42.60 6.65 -1.15
CA ARG A 92 43.84 5.88 -1.16
C ARG A 92 44.92 6.65 -0.41
N ALA A 93 45.54 6.08 0.63
CA ALA A 93 46.89 6.45 1.05
C ALA A 93 47.57 5.30 1.80
N ARG A 94 48.74 4.90 1.28
CA ARG A 94 49.67 3.95 1.90
C ARG A 94 50.26 4.58 3.17
N ALA A 95 50.32 3.82 4.26
CA ALA A 95 51.37 3.96 5.26
C ALA A 95 51.62 2.59 5.90
N SER A 96 52.73 2.00 5.48
CA SER A 96 53.46 0.90 6.10
C SER A 96 53.62 1.07 7.61
N GLY A 97 53.42 -0.01 8.35
CA GLY A 97 53.67 -0.09 9.78
C GLY A 97 53.47 -1.51 10.28
N GLU A 98 54.37 -2.42 9.89
CA GLU A 98 54.51 -3.72 10.53
C GLU A 98 54.85 -3.50 12.01
N TYR A 99 53.99 -3.94 12.92
CA TYR A 99 54.34 -4.06 14.32
C TYR A 99 55.02 -5.41 14.53
N THR A 100 56.32 -5.39 14.76
CA THR A 100 57.10 -6.54 15.20
C THR A 100 56.70 -6.88 16.65
N LEU A 101 56.07 -8.02 16.85
CA LEU A 101 55.92 -8.62 18.19
C LEU A 101 57.29 -9.16 18.62
N SER A 102 58.01 -8.36 19.40
CA SER A 102 59.17 -8.82 20.15
C SER A 102 58.71 -9.46 21.47
N ARG A 103 59.20 -10.68 21.66
CA ARG A 103 59.02 -11.58 22.80
C ARG A 103 59.59 -10.99 24.09
N VAL A 104 58.90 -11.20 25.21
CA VAL A 104 59.46 -11.23 26.56
C VAL A 104 59.04 -12.54 27.19
#